data_AF-A0AAE2JU88-F1
#
_entry.id   AF-A0AAE2JU88-F1
#
_cell.length_a   1.000
_cell.length_b   1.000
_cell.length_c   1.000
_cell.angle_alpha   90.00
_cell.angle_beta   90.00
_cell.angle_gamma   90.00
#
_symmetry.space_group_name_H-M   'P 1'
#
loop_
_entity.id
_entity.type
_entity.pdbx_description
1 polymer ?
#
loop_
_entity_poly.entity_id
_entity_poly.type
_entity_poly.pdbx_seq_one_letter_code
_entity_poly.pdbx_strand_id
1 'polypeptide(L)'
;MGQPKNIIQTFRNPGEGAVQFAAEFVENQTRESALPIINSLLKGELHDPTDKRIKKCAYCGYYYKDRTKPNNSKTCSKGCKTDLDTLRRAMKRADKALLNPKEKKLDGIESAYIWWLDYPFWISEREMLKRAWKYEHLATDRKIEIMLAAKYRDQQIGGKKKAKCIVPYNGDEAGQF
;
A
#
# COMPACT_ATOMS: atom_id res chain seq x y z
N MET A 1 4.84 18.27 35.63
CA MET A 1 5.83 17.17 35.66
C MET A 1 5.89 16.54 34.29
N GLY A 2 6.76 17.01 33.40
CA GLY A 2 6.88 16.47 32.04
C GLY A 2 7.61 15.13 32.09
N GLN A 3 7.00 14.08 31.55
CA GLN A 3 7.67 12.79 31.41
C GLN A 3 8.98 12.98 30.61
N PRO A 4 10.11 12.37 31.02
CA PRO A 4 11.27 12.32 30.17
C PRO A 4 10.86 11.57 28.91
N LYS A 5 10.86 12.27 27.76
CA LYS A 5 10.72 11.62 26.47
C LYS A 5 11.98 10.79 26.27
N ASN A 6 12.00 9.57 26.80
CA ASN A 6 12.92 8.53 26.38
C ASN A 6 12.56 8.20 24.93
N ILE A 7 12.99 9.07 24.00
CA ILE A 7 12.97 8.82 22.58
C ILE A 7 14.09 7.82 22.39
N ILE A 8 13.78 6.53 22.52
CA ILE A 8 14.61 5.48 21.95
C ILE A 8 14.62 5.79 20.45
N GLN A 9 15.67 6.46 19.98
CA GLN A 9 15.84 6.82 18.58
C GLN A 9 16.19 5.54 17.84
N THR A 10 15.17 4.80 17.41
CA THR A 10 15.37 3.71 16.46
C THR A 10 15.73 4.32 15.12
N PHE A 11 17.03 4.48 14.87
CA PHE A 11 17.55 4.86 13.56
C PHE A 11 17.19 3.77 12.54
N ARG A 12 16.62 4.17 11.41
CA ARG A 12 16.37 3.26 10.27
C ARG A 12 17.45 3.47 9.21
N ASN A 13 17.30 2.88 8.03
CA ASN A 13 18.18 3.23 6.90
C ASN A 13 18.01 4.73 6.56
N PRO A 14 19.09 5.53 6.45
CA PRO A 14 18.99 6.95 6.11
C PRO A 14 18.33 7.16 4.74
N GLY A 15 17.49 8.18 4.66
CA GLY A 15 16.90 8.61 3.39
C GLY A 15 17.79 9.61 2.67
N GLU A 16 17.55 9.78 1.38
CA GLU A 16 18.35 10.65 0.48
C GLU A 16 18.67 12.04 1.07
N GLY A 17 17.68 12.76 1.59
CA GLY A 17 17.92 14.10 2.15
C GLY A 17 18.76 14.13 3.42
N ALA A 18 18.78 13.03 4.20
CA ALA A 18 19.67 12.91 5.36
C ALA A 18 21.11 12.59 4.91
N VAL A 19 21.26 11.76 3.88
CA VAL A 19 22.58 11.46 3.28
C VAL A 19 23.17 12.72 2.65
N GLN A 20 22.40 13.47 1.88
CA GLN A 20 22.85 14.74 1.30
C GLN A 20 23.30 15.74 2.37
N PHE A 21 22.52 15.87 3.45
CA PHE A 21 22.88 16.75 4.55
C PHE A 21 24.15 16.30 5.28
N ALA A 22 24.33 14.99 5.50
CA ALA A 22 25.56 14.47 6.10
C ALA A 22 26.77 14.62 5.15
N ALA A 23 26.56 14.48 3.84
CA ALA A 23 27.60 14.65 2.83
C ALA A 23 28.20 16.05 2.88
N GLU A 24 27.40 17.10 3.10
CA GLU A 24 27.87 18.49 3.25
C GLU A 24 29.00 18.66 4.31
N PHE A 25 29.07 17.77 5.31
CA PHE A 25 30.11 17.79 6.36
C PHE A 25 31.26 16.81 6.12
N VAL A 26 31.08 15.81 5.24
CA VAL A 26 31.97 14.64 5.10
C VAL A 26 32.65 14.56 3.74
N GLU A 27 32.21 15.32 2.73
CA GLU A 27 32.57 15.15 1.31
C GLU A 27 34.08 15.21 0.98
N ASN A 28 34.95 15.67 1.89
CA ASN A 28 36.40 15.70 1.70
C ASN A 28 37.20 15.07 2.86
N GLN A 29 36.55 14.25 3.68
CA GLN A 29 37.15 13.64 4.87
C GLN A 29 37.50 12.18 4.62
N THR A 30 38.60 11.72 5.22
CA THR A 30 38.90 10.28 5.26
C THR A 30 37.91 9.59 6.17
N ARG A 31 37.75 8.27 6.01
CA ARG A 31 36.81 7.49 6.84
C ARG A 31 37.05 7.70 8.34
N GLU A 32 38.30 7.79 8.75
CA GLU A 32 38.69 7.94 10.15
C GLU A 32 38.33 9.33 10.71
N SER A 33 38.51 10.40 9.92
CA SER A 33 38.11 11.75 10.33
C SER A 33 36.60 12.00 10.19
N ALA A 34 35.91 11.25 9.33
CA ALA A 34 34.46 11.34 9.15
C ALA A 34 33.67 10.76 10.34
N LEU A 35 34.16 9.69 10.98
CA LEU A 35 33.49 9.04 12.10
C LEU A 35 33.14 9.98 13.28
N PRO A 36 34.08 10.79 13.81
CA PRO A 36 33.75 11.72 14.89
C PRO A 36 32.73 12.78 14.45
N ILE A 37 32.85 13.27 13.21
CA ILE A 37 31.91 14.26 12.63
C ILE A 37 30.49 13.67 12.56
N ILE A 38 30.35 12.44 12.06
CA ILE A 38 29.06 11.75 11.98
C ILE A 38 28.48 11.55 13.39
N ASN A 39 29.28 11.14 14.37
CA ASN A 39 28.81 10.97 15.74
C ASN A 39 28.29 12.29 16.35
N SER A 40 29.02 13.39 16.15
CA SER A 40 28.57 14.73 16.57
C SER A 40 27.30 15.17 15.84
N LEU A 41 27.16 14.85 14.55
CA LEU A 41 25.96 15.13 13.76
C LEU A 41 24.74 14.34 14.26
N LEU A 42 24.92 13.08 14.66
CA LEU A 42 23.85 12.25 15.23
C LEU A 42 23.39 12.73 16.61
N LYS A 43 24.32 13.16 17.46
CA LYS A 43 24.02 13.76 18.77
C LYS A 43 23.38 15.14 18.64
N GLY A 44 23.65 15.80 17.53
CA GLY A 44 23.09 17.10 17.21
C GLY A 44 23.92 18.28 17.70
N GLU A 45 25.21 18.06 17.91
CA GLU A 45 26.16 19.08 18.38
C GLU A 45 26.69 19.94 17.22
N LEU A 46 26.60 19.42 15.98
CA LEU A 46 27.23 20.04 14.81
C LEU A 46 26.34 21.06 14.07
N HIS A 47 25.02 21.00 14.26
CA HIS A 47 24.11 21.91 13.55
C HIS A 47 23.83 23.16 14.38
N ASP A 48 23.68 24.29 13.69
CA ASP A 48 23.34 25.55 14.33
C ASP A 48 21.92 25.46 14.94
N PRO A 49 21.76 25.59 16.27
CA PRO A 49 20.45 25.52 16.92
C PRO A 49 19.51 26.66 16.48
N THR A 50 20.03 27.71 15.84
CA THR A 50 19.22 28.80 15.31
C THR A 50 18.59 28.49 13.95
N ASP A 51 19.13 27.53 13.18
CA ASP A 51 18.57 27.15 11.88
C ASP A 51 17.33 26.24 12.04
N LYS A 52 16.16 26.88 12.05
CA LYS A 52 14.84 26.21 12.11
C LYS A 52 14.53 25.29 10.93
N ARG A 53 15.37 25.27 9.87
CA ARG A 53 15.20 24.36 8.74
C ARG A 53 15.83 23.00 8.99
N ILE A 54 16.77 22.90 9.94
CA ILE A 54 17.39 21.62 10.29
C ILE A 54 16.43 20.87 11.23
N LYS A 55 15.98 19.70 10.80
CA LYS A 55 14.97 18.91 11.49
C LYS A 55 15.36 17.44 11.54
N LYS A 56 14.80 16.70 12.50
CA LYS A 56 14.86 15.22 12.52
C LYS A 56 13.77 14.63 11.64
N CYS A 57 14.14 13.69 10.80
CA CYS A 57 13.18 12.92 10.01
C CYS A 57 12.33 12.02 10.90
N ALA A 58 11.01 12.14 10.79
CA ALA A 58 10.05 11.34 11.56
C ALA A 58 10.06 9.84 11.22
N TYR A 59 10.71 9.45 10.12
CA TYR A 59 10.83 8.05 9.70
C TYR A 59 12.21 7.46 10.04
N CYS A 60 13.29 8.01 9.47
CA CYS A 60 14.63 7.44 9.63
C CYS A 60 15.39 7.94 10.87
N GLY A 61 14.92 9.03 11.51
CA GLY A 61 15.52 9.57 12.73
C GLY A 61 16.71 10.51 12.53
N TYR A 62 17.30 10.54 11.34
CA TYR A 62 18.45 11.41 11.04
C TYR A 62 18.06 12.87 10.81
N TYR A 63 19.05 13.75 11.03
CA TYR A 63 18.94 15.17 10.70
C TYR A 63 18.97 15.39 9.19
N TYR A 64 18.19 16.37 8.74
CA TYR A 64 18.17 16.84 7.37
C TYR A 64 17.77 18.32 7.33
N LYS A 65 18.13 19.00 6.24
CA LYS A 65 17.74 20.38 5.99
C LYS A 65 16.46 20.42 5.15
N ASP A 66 15.43 21.09 5.67
CA ASP A 66 14.17 21.27 4.96
C ASP A 66 14.33 22.27 3.80
N ARG A 67 14.31 21.74 2.58
CA ARG A 67 14.39 22.53 1.34
C ARG A 67 13.02 23.01 0.85
N THR A 68 11.92 22.63 1.52
CA THR A 68 10.57 23.03 1.11
C THR A 68 10.33 24.51 1.43
N LYS A 69 9.68 25.24 0.51
CA LYS A 69 9.29 26.65 0.70
C LYS A 69 8.53 26.91 2.02
N PRO A 70 7.54 26.09 2.42
CA PRO A 70 6.81 26.30 3.68
C PRO A 70 7.59 25.89 4.95
N ASN A 71 8.78 25.28 4.83
CA ASN A 71 9.53 24.72 5.96
C ASN A 71 8.66 23.86 6.90
N ASN A 72 7.87 22.94 6.34
CA ASN A 72 6.95 22.09 7.12
C ASN A 72 7.16 20.60 6.88
N SER A 73 8.22 20.21 6.17
CA SER A 73 8.48 18.81 5.94
C SER A 73 8.80 18.11 7.26
N LYS A 74 8.33 16.87 7.39
CA LYS A 74 8.59 15.98 8.54
C LYS A 74 9.53 14.83 8.18
N THR A 75 9.86 14.68 6.90
CA THR A 75 10.64 13.56 6.36
C THR A 75 11.67 14.08 5.39
N CYS A 76 12.86 13.46 5.40
CA CYS A 76 13.99 13.90 4.58
C CYS A 76 13.85 13.58 3.08
N SER A 77 12.98 12.64 2.69
CA SER A 77 12.78 12.26 1.30
C SER A 77 11.34 11.80 1.03
N LYS A 78 10.98 11.67 -0.26
CA LYS A 78 9.69 11.10 -0.68
C LYS A 78 9.57 9.62 -0.24
N GLY A 79 10.66 8.85 -0.31
CA GLY A 79 10.68 7.45 0.14
C GLY A 79 10.34 7.33 1.62
N CYS A 80 11.02 8.11 2.48
CA CYS A 80 10.72 8.14 3.91
C CYS A 80 9.28 8.56 4.22
N LYS A 81 8.67 9.43 3.40
CA LYS A 81 7.26 9.80 3.53
C LYS A 81 6.33 8.61 3.24
N THR A 82 6.56 7.93 2.12
CA THR A 82 5.77 6.75 1.72
C THR A 82 5.85 5.65 2.78
N ASP A 83 7.03 5.38 3.30
CA ASP A 83 7.22 4.35 4.33
C ASP A 83 6.54 4.74 5.64
N LEU A 84 6.66 6.00 6.06
CA LEU A 84 5.98 6.50 7.25
C LEU A 84 4.45 6.40 7.13
N ASP A 85 3.91 6.75 5.97
CA ASP A 85 2.47 6.64 5.71
C ASP A 85 2.03 5.16 5.68
N THR A 86 2.87 4.27 5.16
CA THR A 86 2.63 2.83 5.16
C THR A 86 2.61 2.25 6.58
N LEU A 87 3.57 2.63 7.42
CA LEU A 87 3.59 2.25 8.84
C LEU A 87 2.35 2.75 9.58
N ARG A 88 1.98 4.03 9.39
CA ARG A 88 0.78 4.60 10.02
C ARG A 88 -0.49 3.91 9.57
N ARG A 89 -0.59 3.53 8.29
CA ARG A 89 -1.72 2.74 7.78
C ARG A 89 -1.73 1.34 8.39
N ALA A 90 -0.58 0.70 8.56
CA ALA A 90 -0.46 -0.61 9.21
C ALA A 90 -0.89 -0.54 10.68
N MET A 91 -0.41 0.44 11.44
CA MET A 91 -0.83 0.69 12.83
C MET A 91 -2.33 0.92 12.91
N LYS A 92 -2.90 1.83 12.11
CA LYS A 92 -4.35 2.05 12.07
C LYS A 92 -5.15 0.79 11.74
N ARG A 93 -4.63 -0.09 10.86
CA ARG A 93 -5.27 -1.37 10.55
C ARG A 93 -5.20 -2.33 11.73
N ALA A 94 -4.07 -2.39 12.42
CA ALA A 94 -3.90 -3.20 13.64
C ALA A 94 -4.84 -2.72 14.75
N ASP A 95 -4.86 -1.41 15.03
CA ASP A 95 -5.76 -0.80 16.02
C ASP A 95 -7.22 -1.08 15.70
N LYS A 96 -7.60 -0.95 14.42
CA LYS A 96 -8.96 -1.27 13.97
C LYS A 96 -9.30 -2.75 14.14
N ALA A 97 -8.35 -3.65 13.91
CA ALA A 97 -8.55 -5.08 14.10
C ALA A 97 -8.66 -5.46 15.58
N LEU A 98 -7.97 -4.74 16.48
CA LEU A 98 -8.11 -4.92 17.93
C LEU A 98 -9.45 -4.40 18.44
N LEU A 99 -9.89 -3.23 17.96
CA LEU A 99 -11.16 -2.61 18.38
C LEU A 99 -12.39 -3.33 17.84
N ASN A 100 -12.33 -3.77 16.58
CA ASN A 100 -13.39 -4.48 15.90
C ASN A 100 -12.78 -5.73 15.27
N PRO A 101 -12.59 -6.81 16.05
CA PRO A 101 -12.18 -8.08 15.48
C PRO A 101 -13.27 -8.48 14.50
N LYS A 102 -12.97 -8.38 13.20
CA LYS A 102 -13.81 -9.02 12.20
C LYS A 102 -13.70 -10.50 12.52
N GLU A 103 -14.77 -11.10 13.02
CA GLU A 103 -14.93 -12.54 12.94
C GLU A 103 -14.54 -12.91 11.52
N LYS A 104 -13.55 -13.81 11.38
CA LYS A 104 -13.33 -14.46 10.09
C LYS A 104 -14.65 -15.15 9.80
N LYS A 105 -15.50 -14.51 9.02
CA LYS A 105 -16.56 -15.21 8.30
C LYS A 105 -15.78 -16.18 7.44
N LEU A 106 -15.62 -17.40 7.93
CA LEU A 106 -15.32 -18.53 7.07
C LEU A 106 -16.34 -18.38 5.94
N ASP A 107 -15.85 -18.22 4.72
CA ASP A 107 -16.75 -18.20 3.57
C ASP A 107 -17.59 -19.47 3.68
N GLY A 108 -18.91 -19.41 3.47
CA GLY A 108 -19.82 -20.53 3.82
C GLY A 108 -19.31 -21.91 3.37
N ILE A 109 -18.62 -21.95 2.22
CA ILE A 109 -17.94 -23.13 1.68
C ILE A 109 -16.84 -23.67 2.62
N GLU A 110 -15.94 -22.83 3.16
CA GLU A 110 -14.90 -23.27 4.10
C GLU A 110 -15.48 -23.78 5.42
N SER A 111 -16.65 -23.28 5.83
CA SER A 111 -17.37 -23.79 7.01
C SER A 111 -18.22 -25.03 6.72
N ALA A 112 -18.59 -25.29 5.47
CA ALA A 112 -19.56 -26.32 5.11
C ALA A 112 -19.02 -27.42 4.20
N TYR A 113 -17.79 -27.29 3.68
CA TYR A 113 -17.14 -28.29 2.82
C TYR A 113 -15.75 -28.61 3.35
N ILE A 114 -15.59 -29.83 3.86
CA ILE A 114 -14.30 -30.33 4.34
C ILE A 114 -13.62 -31.02 3.16
N TRP A 115 -12.56 -30.41 2.64
CA TRP A 115 -11.86 -30.88 1.45
C TRP A 115 -10.50 -31.54 1.72
N TRP A 116 -9.96 -31.40 2.93
CA TRP A 116 -8.61 -31.85 3.31
C TRP A 116 -8.57 -33.27 3.90
N LEU A 117 -9.70 -33.98 3.90
CA LEU A 117 -9.77 -35.39 4.32
C LEU A 117 -9.73 -36.30 3.08
N ASP A 118 -9.34 -37.56 3.28
CA ASP A 118 -9.29 -38.58 2.21
C ASP A 118 -10.64 -38.77 1.51
N TYR A 119 -11.73 -38.53 2.24
CA TYR A 119 -13.10 -38.48 1.72
C TYR A 119 -13.70 -37.10 2.00
N PRO A 120 -13.63 -36.16 1.04
CA PRO A 120 -14.26 -34.85 1.17
C PRO A 120 -15.77 -34.97 1.32
N PHE A 121 -16.36 -34.17 2.20
CA PHE A 121 -17.81 -34.15 2.37
C PHE A 121 -18.35 -32.77 2.73
N TRP A 122 -19.64 -32.58 2.45
CA TRP A 122 -20.38 -31.40 2.86
C TRP A 122 -20.98 -31.62 4.24
N ILE A 123 -20.78 -30.67 5.14
CA ILE A 123 -21.38 -30.64 6.47
C ILE A 123 -22.88 -30.30 6.38
N SER A 124 -23.27 -29.53 5.36
CA SER A 124 -24.65 -29.08 5.14
C SER A 124 -25.11 -29.38 3.72
N GLU A 125 -26.16 -30.21 3.61
CA GLU A 125 -26.80 -30.53 2.33
C GLU A 125 -27.33 -29.28 1.62
N ARG A 126 -27.86 -28.31 2.36
CA ARG A 126 -28.35 -27.04 1.80
C ARG A 126 -27.23 -26.27 1.08
N GLU A 127 -26.02 -26.28 1.63
CA GLU A 127 -24.88 -25.60 1.03
C GLU A 127 -24.35 -26.35 -0.19
N MET A 128 -24.32 -27.69 -0.10
CA MET A 128 -24.05 -28.56 -1.25
C MET A 128 -25.01 -28.26 -2.40
N LEU A 129 -26.32 -28.25 -2.14
CA LEU A 129 -27.35 -28.00 -3.15
C LEU A 129 -27.25 -26.59 -3.74
N LYS A 130 -27.00 -25.57 -2.91
CA LYS A 130 -26.79 -24.19 -3.39
C LYS A 130 -25.58 -24.10 -4.33
N ARG A 131 -24.51 -24.86 -4.05
CA ARG A 131 -23.32 -24.95 -4.90
C ARG A 131 -23.62 -25.71 -6.18
N ALA A 132 -24.24 -26.89 -6.09
CA ALA A 132 -24.62 -27.72 -7.23
C ALA A 132 -25.53 -26.96 -8.19
N TRP A 133 -26.52 -26.24 -7.66
CA TRP A 133 -27.43 -25.40 -8.46
C TRP A 133 -26.69 -24.41 -9.35
N LYS A 134 -25.53 -23.88 -8.94
CA LYS A 134 -24.76 -22.93 -9.78
C LYS A 134 -24.22 -23.56 -11.07
N TYR A 135 -23.97 -24.87 -11.05
CA TYR A 135 -23.35 -25.62 -12.14
C TYR A 135 -24.35 -26.50 -12.89
N GLU A 136 -25.35 -27.02 -12.20
CA GLU A 136 -26.30 -28.00 -12.71
C GLU A 136 -27.67 -27.38 -13.04
N HIS A 137 -27.90 -26.08 -12.78
CA HIS A 137 -29.18 -25.47 -13.19
C HIS A 137 -29.33 -25.52 -14.70
N LEU A 138 -30.53 -25.90 -15.15
CA LEU A 138 -30.90 -25.81 -16.56
C LEU A 138 -30.81 -24.35 -16.99
N ALA A 139 -29.93 -24.07 -17.95
CA ALA A 139 -29.87 -22.76 -18.57
C ALA A 139 -31.09 -22.58 -19.48
N THR A 140 -31.73 -21.42 -19.42
CA THR A 140 -32.80 -21.07 -20.38
C THR A 140 -32.21 -20.89 -21.79
N ASP A 141 -33.02 -21.09 -22.82
CA ASP A 141 -32.60 -20.99 -24.23
C ASP A 141 -31.86 -19.68 -24.53
N ARG A 142 -32.39 -18.56 -24.05
CA ARG A 142 -31.74 -17.24 -24.16
C ARG A 142 -30.34 -17.20 -23.52
N LYS A 143 -30.14 -17.89 -22.40
CA LYS A 143 -28.83 -17.94 -21.72
C LYS A 143 -27.86 -18.83 -22.50
N ILE A 144 -28.35 -19.90 -23.13
CA ILE A 144 -27.57 -20.77 -24.02
C ILE A 144 -27.10 -19.98 -25.24
N GLU A 145 -27.98 -19.21 -25.89
CA GLU A 145 -27.64 -18.33 -27.01
C GLU A 145 -26.56 -17.32 -26.64
N ILE A 146 -26.66 -16.68 -25.47
CA ILE A 146 -25.65 -15.72 -24.98
C ILE A 146 -24.29 -16.41 -24.78
N MET A 147 -24.27 -17.63 -24.22
CA MET A 147 -23.04 -18.39 -24.04
C MET A 147 -22.40 -18.78 -25.39
N LEU A 148 -23.20 -19.21 -26.36
CA LEU A 148 -22.73 -19.52 -27.72
C LEU A 148 -22.18 -18.28 -28.42
N ALA A 149 -22.87 -17.14 -28.35
CA ALA A 149 -22.41 -15.88 -28.91
C ALA A 149 -21.12 -15.37 -28.23
N ALA A 150 -20.96 -15.58 -26.92
CA ALA A 150 -19.71 -15.27 -26.21
C ALA A 150 -18.56 -16.17 -26.69
N LYS A 151 -18.78 -17.49 -26.79
CA LYS A 151 -17.78 -18.44 -27.28
C LYS A 151 -17.34 -18.15 -28.71
N TYR A 152 -18.29 -17.81 -29.59
CA TYR A 152 -18.00 -17.41 -30.97
C TYR A 152 -17.16 -16.11 -31.02
N ARG A 153 -17.50 -15.11 -30.20
CA ARG A 153 -16.69 -13.88 -30.08
C ARG A 153 -15.29 -14.15 -29.56
N ASP A 154 -15.14 -15.02 -28.56
CA ASP A 154 -13.84 -15.38 -28.00
C ASP A 154 -12.93 -16.06 -29.04
N GLN A 155 -13.50 -16.92 -29.90
CA GLN A 155 -12.79 -17.55 -31.02
C GLN A 155 -12.35 -16.53 -32.08
N GLN A 156 -13.20 -15.55 -32.39
CA GLN A 156 -12.93 -14.54 -33.42
C GLN A 156 -11.96 -13.44 -32.95
N ILE A 157 -12.04 -13.02 -31.69
CA ILE A 157 -11.39 -11.79 -31.17
C ILE A 157 -10.31 -12.08 -30.11
N GLY A 158 -10.28 -13.32 -29.57
CA GLY A 158 -9.31 -13.76 -28.57
C GLY A 158 -9.64 -13.29 -27.16
N GLY A 159 -10.73 -13.83 -26.58
CA GLY A 159 -11.07 -13.97 -25.15
C GLY A 159 -11.09 -12.76 -24.19
N LYS A 160 -10.21 -11.77 -24.38
CA LYS A 160 -9.96 -10.66 -23.45
C LYS A 160 -9.97 -9.28 -24.12
N LYS A 161 -10.05 -9.21 -25.45
CA LYS A 161 -10.16 -7.93 -26.15
C LYS A 161 -11.62 -7.48 -26.17
N LYS A 162 -11.93 -6.41 -25.44
CA LYS A 162 -13.22 -5.72 -25.55
C LYS A 162 -13.41 -5.28 -27.01
N ALA A 163 -14.59 -5.56 -27.57
CA ALA A 163 -14.96 -5.02 -28.87
C ALA A 163 -14.87 -3.49 -28.81
N LYS A 164 -14.11 -2.88 -29.73
CA LYS A 164 -14.11 -1.43 -29.89
C LYS A 164 -15.49 -1.06 -30.43
N CYS A 165 -16.36 -0.53 -29.57
CA CYS A 165 -17.55 0.16 -30.05
C CYS A 165 -17.06 1.48 -30.64
N ILE A 166 -16.90 1.53 -31.96
CA ILE A 166 -16.72 2.79 -32.68
C ILE A 166 -18.12 3.39 -32.73
N VAL A 167 -18.41 4.31 -31.81
CA VAL A 167 -19.61 5.13 -31.91
C VAL A 167 -19.38 6.04 -33.12
N PRO A 168 -20.21 5.97 -34.19
CA PRO A 168 -20.09 6.90 -35.29
C PRO A 168 -20.48 8.28 -34.78
N TYR A 169 -19.47 9.10 -34.51
CA TYR A 169 -19.64 10.52 -34.18
C TYR A 169 -19.84 11.26 -35.51
N ASN A 170 -21.10 11.48 -35.88
CA ASN A 170 -21.47 12.48 -36.88
C ASN A 170 -21.57 13.81 -36.13
N GLY A 171 -20.64 14.73 -36.40
CA GLY A 171 -20.22 15.81 -35.52
C GLY A 171 -21.20 16.95 -35.22
N ASP A 172 -22.52 16.71 -35.17
CA ASP A 172 -23.54 17.76 -35.17
C ASP A 172 -24.41 17.83 -33.90
N GLU A 173 -24.02 17.21 -32.79
CA GLU A 173 -24.72 17.42 -31.51
C GLU A 173 -23.91 18.32 -30.58
N ALA A 174 -24.07 19.63 -30.79
CA ALA A 174 -23.67 20.65 -29.83
C ALA A 174 -24.48 20.44 -28.52
N GLY A 175 -23.76 20.18 -27.43
CA GLY A 175 -24.34 19.96 -26.12
C GLY A 175 -25.26 21.09 -25.69
N GLN A 176 -26.53 20.76 -25.48
CA GLN A 176 -27.40 21.52 -24.59
C GLN A 176 -27.17 20.98 -23.17
N PHE A 177 -26.57 21.84 -22.34
CA PHE A 177 -26.53 21.66 -20.88
C PHE A 177 -27.91 21.87 -20.27
#